data_AF-A0A923SYX4-F1
#
_entry.id   AF-A0A923SYX4-F1
#
_cell.length_a   1.000
_cell.length_b   1.000
_cell.length_c   1.000
_cell.angle_alpha   90.00
_cell.angle_beta   90.00
_cell.angle_gamma   90.00
#
_symmetry.space_group_name_H-M   'P 1'
#
loop_
_entity.id
_entity.type
_entity.pdbx_description
1 polymer ?
#
loop_
_entity_poly.entity_id
_entity_poly.type
_entity_poly.pdbx_seq_one_letter_code
_entity_poly.pdbx_strand_id
1 'polypeptide(L)'
;MMIRLRPIARGLLAAALAVPAGAHAQALAGPHTGTPAPLSLPGPEMVMPWYNGALASIGTVQSCLSDPPLFGTRVMGYTGFSHPPPDLSPAVGEVFYTHLVLAHPGNPCAGSAVAIELILPAGMQTAVSAANPTFCFAILPNPDRLYNLDADVDYGCPTTFPMGLEGLAVRPLRGGLGNSGAWGMHMGFWLELLIPVRATQPQNGSNPIAWRVNPDIAVVGYPQVAAFVNGDVIFRDSMENTMLFLDLCTLNPAPQGC
;
A
#
# COMPACT_ATOMS: atom_id res chain seq x y z
N MET A 1 -7.11 19.91 60.95
CA MET A 1 -8.08 18.81 61.17
C MET A 1 -7.44 17.52 60.69
N MET A 2 -6.84 16.79 61.63
CA MET A 2 -6.10 15.55 61.39
C MET A 2 -7.09 14.37 61.32
N ILE A 3 -7.01 13.54 60.28
CA ILE A 3 -7.73 12.26 60.21
C ILE A 3 -6.68 11.16 60.08
N ARG A 4 -6.72 10.25 61.06
CA ARG A 4 -5.79 9.14 61.28
C ARG A 4 -6.05 8.00 60.30
N LEU A 5 -4.98 7.46 59.70
CA LEU A 5 -4.97 6.16 59.03
C LEU A 5 -4.93 5.02 60.08
N ARG A 6 -5.78 4.00 59.90
CA ARG A 6 -5.71 2.73 60.63
C ARG A 6 -5.11 1.64 59.73
N PRO A 7 -4.29 0.72 60.25
CA PRO A 7 -3.83 -0.45 59.51
C PRO A 7 -4.87 -1.57 59.58
N ILE A 8 -5.15 -2.23 58.46
CA ILE A 8 -5.90 -3.50 58.42
C ILE A 8 -4.90 -4.61 58.11
N ALA A 9 -4.84 -5.56 59.04
CA ALA A 9 -4.01 -6.75 58.97
C ALA A 9 -4.68 -7.84 58.12
N ARG A 10 -3.84 -8.47 57.29
CA ARG A 10 -3.82 -9.86 56.79
C ARG A 10 -5.07 -10.72 56.96
N GLY A 11 -5.62 -11.16 55.83
CA GLY A 11 -6.31 -12.44 55.68
C GLY A 11 -5.73 -13.18 54.46
N LEU A 12 -4.98 -14.25 54.72
CA LEU A 12 -4.61 -15.26 53.73
C LEU A 12 -5.86 -16.03 53.32
N LEU A 13 -6.14 -16.16 52.02
CA LEU A 13 -6.85 -17.32 51.49
C LEU A 13 -6.12 -17.78 50.23
N ALA A 14 -5.46 -18.94 50.35
CA ALA A 14 -4.89 -19.68 49.24
C ALA A 14 -6.02 -20.46 48.55
N ALA A 15 -6.21 -20.21 47.26
CA ALA A 15 -6.96 -21.10 46.38
C ALA A 15 -6.00 -21.53 45.26
N ALA A 16 -5.40 -22.71 45.44
CA ALA A 16 -4.61 -23.37 44.43
C ALA A 16 -5.55 -23.93 43.35
N LEU A 17 -5.63 -23.25 42.20
CA LEU A 17 -6.21 -23.83 40.99
C LEU A 17 -5.09 -24.58 40.25
N ALA A 18 -5.15 -25.91 40.37
CA ALA A 18 -4.35 -26.82 39.56
C ALA A 18 -4.84 -26.76 38.11
N VAL A 19 -4.00 -26.23 37.21
CA VAL A 19 -4.19 -26.31 35.76
C VAL A 19 -3.46 -27.57 35.28
N PRO A 20 -4.11 -28.48 34.53
CA PRO A 20 -3.42 -29.63 33.96
C PRO A 20 -2.42 -29.16 32.89
N ALA A 21 -1.19 -29.64 33.02
CA ALA A 21 -0.15 -29.52 32.01
C ALA A 21 -0.53 -30.35 30.77
N GLY A 22 -1.22 -29.70 29.83
CA GLY A 22 -1.37 -30.21 28.47
C GLY A 22 -0.06 -29.99 27.72
N ALA A 23 0.58 -31.09 27.33
CA ALA A 23 1.77 -31.10 26.50
C ALA A 23 1.46 -30.49 25.12
N HIS A 24 1.87 -29.25 24.90
CA HIS A 24 2.06 -28.71 23.56
C HIS A 24 3.48 -29.05 23.10
N ALA A 25 3.59 -30.14 22.36
CA ALA A 25 4.74 -30.38 21.49
C ALA A 25 4.77 -29.25 20.45
N GLN A 26 5.58 -28.22 20.70
CA GLN A 26 5.98 -27.29 19.65
C GLN A 26 6.92 -28.06 18.72
N ALA A 27 6.42 -28.40 17.54
CA ALA A 27 7.25 -28.84 16.44
C ALA A 27 8.25 -27.71 16.14
N LEU A 28 9.54 -27.98 16.33
CA LEU A 28 10.59 -27.16 15.72
C LEU A 28 10.38 -27.22 14.20
N ALA A 29 9.89 -26.14 13.61
CA ALA A 29 10.01 -25.93 12.18
C ALA A 29 11.51 -25.85 11.87
N GLY A 30 12.00 -26.80 11.07
CA GLY A 30 13.39 -26.79 10.60
C GLY A 30 13.64 -25.58 9.69
N PRO A 31 14.91 -25.21 9.46
CA PRO A 31 15.25 -24.11 8.56
C PRO A 31 14.77 -24.42 7.15
N HIS A 32 13.82 -23.63 6.64
CA HIS A 32 13.36 -23.70 5.25
C HIS A 32 14.49 -23.22 4.33
N THR A 33 15.33 -24.14 3.85
CA THR A 33 16.35 -23.89 2.83
C THR A 33 15.79 -24.02 1.40
N GLY A 34 14.53 -23.64 1.20
CA GLY A 34 13.92 -23.60 -0.12
C GLY A 34 14.09 -22.22 -0.73
N THR A 35 14.69 -22.12 -1.91
CA THR A 35 14.58 -20.92 -2.74
C THR A 35 13.09 -20.60 -2.90
N PRO A 36 12.61 -19.41 -2.49
CA PRO A 36 11.19 -19.10 -2.58
C PRO A 36 10.75 -19.24 -4.03
N ALA A 37 9.70 -20.03 -4.25
CA ALA A 37 9.12 -20.21 -5.57
C ALA A 37 8.69 -18.84 -6.12
N PRO A 38 8.71 -18.64 -7.46
CA PRO A 38 8.09 -17.46 -8.07
C PRO A 38 6.69 -17.31 -7.50
N LEU A 39 6.36 -16.13 -6.96
CA LEU A 39 5.01 -15.84 -6.54
C LEU A 39 4.13 -15.88 -7.79
N SER A 40 3.41 -16.99 -7.97
CA SER A 40 2.27 -17.03 -8.87
C SER A 40 1.37 -15.88 -8.45
N LEU A 41 1.02 -15.01 -9.40
CA LEU A 41 -0.04 -14.03 -9.20
C LEU A 41 -1.21 -14.71 -8.47
N PRO A 42 -1.76 -14.07 -7.42
CA PRO A 42 -3.00 -14.52 -6.85
C PRO A 42 -4.03 -14.74 -7.95
N GLY A 43 -4.53 -15.97 -8.06
CA GLY A 43 -5.80 -16.18 -8.75
C GLY A 43 -6.87 -15.28 -8.08
N PRO A 44 -7.98 -14.98 -8.77
CA PRO A 44 -9.01 -14.06 -8.26
C PRO A 44 -9.61 -14.48 -6.89
N GLU A 45 -9.30 -15.69 -6.42
CA GLU A 45 -9.70 -16.27 -5.13
C GLU A 45 -8.74 -16.00 -3.94
N MET A 46 -7.52 -15.46 -4.16
CA MET A 46 -6.51 -15.39 -3.10
C MET A 46 -6.63 -14.09 -2.27
N VAL A 47 -6.97 -14.25 -0.99
CA VAL A 47 -7.23 -13.17 -0.03
C VAL A 47 -5.94 -12.63 0.57
N MET A 48 -5.47 -11.44 0.16
CA MET A 48 -4.28 -10.82 0.77
C MET A 48 -4.66 -9.90 1.94
N PRO A 49 -4.08 -10.08 3.15
CA PRO A 49 -4.21 -9.10 4.24
C PRO A 49 -3.54 -7.76 3.86
N TRP A 50 -4.19 -6.67 4.25
CA TRP A 50 -3.85 -5.33 3.82
C TRP A 50 -3.51 -4.42 5.01
N TYR A 51 -2.31 -3.85 5.00
CA TYR A 51 -1.95 -2.72 5.86
C TYR A 51 -2.16 -1.40 5.13
N ASN A 52 -3.18 -0.66 5.56
CA ASN A 52 -3.56 0.63 5.00
C ASN A 52 -2.79 1.78 5.66
N GLY A 53 -2.24 2.67 4.84
CA GLY A 53 -1.77 3.98 5.25
C GLY A 53 -2.89 5.01 5.33
N ALA A 54 -2.53 6.27 5.56
CA ALA A 54 -3.49 7.36 5.60
C ALA A 54 -3.82 7.89 4.18
N LEU A 55 -5.09 8.25 3.96
CA LEU A 55 -5.51 9.03 2.80
C LEU A 55 -4.88 10.44 2.87
N ALA A 56 -4.36 10.91 1.74
CA ALA A 56 -3.80 12.24 1.58
C ALA A 56 -4.51 13.01 0.47
N SER A 57 -4.97 14.23 0.76
CA SER A 57 -5.39 15.20 -0.25
C SER A 57 -4.18 16.01 -0.71
N ILE A 58 -3.99 16.12 -2.02
CA ILE A 58 -2.77 16.67 -2.63
C ILE A 58 -3.16 17.75 -3.64
N GLY A 59 -2.90 19.00 -3.24
CA GLY A 59 -3.19 20.17 -4.06
C GLY A 59 -4.67 20.52 -4.18
N THR A 60 -4.91 21.69 -4.77
CA THR A 60 -6.24 22.19 -5.10
C THR A 60 -6.39 22.34 -6.61
N VAL A 61 -7.62 22.24 -7.09
CA VAL A 61 -7.97 22.48 -8.49
C VAL A 61 -9.23 23.33 -8.53
N GLN A 62 -9.29 24.24 -9.49
CA GLN A 62 -10.50 24.96 -9.84
C GLN A 62 -11.25 24.17 -10.93
N SER A 63 -12.52 23.85 -10.67
CA SER A 63 -13.38 23.15 -11.62
C SER A 63 -13.68 24.02 -12.84
N CYS A 64 -13.65 23.40 -14.02
CA CYS A 64 -13.95 24.08 -15.27
C CYS A 64 -15.38 24.60 -15.33
N LEU A 65 -15.52 25.77 -15.98
CA LEU A 65 -16.80 26.34 -16.35
C LEU A 65 -17.75 26.54 -15.15
N SER A 66 -17.20 26.81 -13.96
CA SER A 66 -17.97 27.15 -12.76
C SER A 66 -17.93 28.67 -12.51
N ASP A 67 -19.11 29.28 -12.38
CA ASP A 67 -19.30 30.65 -11.90
C ASP A 67 -20.40 30.63 -10.80
N PRO A 68 -20.05 30.81 -9.51
CA PRO A 68 -18.72 31.16 -8.99
C PRO A 68 -17.70 30.01 -9.09
N PRO A 69 -16.38 30.30 -9.01
CA PRO A 69 -15.33 29.29 -9.02
C PRO A 69 -15.54 28.22 -7.93
N LEU A 70 -15.61 26.96 -8.34
CA LEU A 70 -15.62 25.82 -7.43
C LEU A 70 -14.20 25.28 -7.29
N PHE A 71 -13.72 25.18 -6.05
CA PHE A 71 -12.43 24.57 -5.73
C PHE A 71 -12.64 23.18 -5.12
N GLY A 72 -11.79 22.23 -5.50
CA GLY A 72 -11.76 20.90 -4.94
C GLY A 72 -10.34 20.39 -4.74
N THR A 73 -10.23 19.19 -4.18
CA THR A 73 -8.95 18.48 -4.13
C THR A 73 -8.53 18.10 -5.55
N ARG A 74 -7.25 18.33 -5.88
CA ARG A 74 -6.72 17.96 -7.20
C ARG A 74 -6.53 16.46 -7.30
N VAL A 75 -5.68 15.89 -6.45
CA VAL A 75 -5.42 14.45 -6.36
C VAL A 75 -5.66 13.98 -4.93
N MET A 76 -6.29 12.84 -4.76
CA MET A 76 -6.30 12.10 -3.49
C MET A 76 -5.50 10.83 -3.65
N GLY A 77 -4.72 10.46 -2.65
CA GLY A 77 -3.94 9.24 -2.67
C GLY A 77 -4.08 8.43 -1.40
N TYR A 78 -4.08 7.11 -1.52
CA TYR A 78 -3.82 6.20 -0.42
C TYR A 78 -2.68 5.27 -0.78
N THR A 79 -2.00 4.75 0.22
CA THR A 79 -0.97 3.73 0.04
C THR A 79 -1.14 2.63 1.08
N GLY A 80 -0.59 1.48 0.78
CA GLY A 80 -0.50 0.36 1.70
C GLY A 80 0.50 -0.65 1.19
N PHE A 81 0.45 -1.84 1.79
CA PHE A 81 1.13 -3.01 1.24
C PHE A 81 0.31 -4.27 1.48
N SER A 82 0.53 -5.25 0.62
CA SER A 82 -0.08 -6.57 0.66
C SER A 82 1.00 -7.64 0.64
N HIS A 83 0.73 -8.74 1.34
CA HIS A 83 1.54 -9.94 1.32
C HIS A 83 0.65 -11.14 0.98
N PRO A 84 1.06 -12.03 0.06
CA PRO A 84 0.29 -13.23 -0.25
C PRO A 84 0.20 -14.16 0.98
N PRO A 85 -0.97 -14.79 1.25
CA PRO A 85 -1.12 -15.81 2.28
C PRO A 85 -0.11 -16.94 2.14
N PRO A 86 0.22 -17.67 3.23
CA PRO A 86 -0.48 -17.72 4.53
C PRO A 86 -0.03 -16.66 5.53
N ASP A 87 1.09 -15.99 5.28
CA ASP A 87 1.70 -15.06 6.23
C ASP A 87 1.12 -13.66 6.07
N LEU A 88 0.75 -13.05 7.20
CA LEU A 88 0.13 -11.73 7.20
C LEU A 88 1.18 -10.61 7.17
N SER A 89 2.42 -10.88 7.58
CA SER A 89 3.52 -9.93 7.52
C SER A 89 4.71 -10.57 6.79
N PRO A 90 5.35 -9.86 5.83
CA PRO A 90 6.52 -10.39 5.15
C PRO A 90 7.69 -10.56 6.13
N ALA A 91 8.39 -11.68 6.04
CA ALA A 91 9.67 -11.89 6.69
C ALA A 91 10.79 -11.13 5.95
N VAL A 92 11.96 -11.02 6.60
CA VAL A 92 13.14 -10.45 5.96
C VAL A 92 13.54 -11.31 4.76
N GLY A 93 13.71 -10.67 3.60
CA GLY A 93 14.05 -11.33 2.33
C GLY A 93 12.84 -11.73 1.49
N GLU A 94 11.64 -11.77 2.06
CA GLU A 94 10.42 -12.06 1.32
C GLU A 94 9.97 -10.87 0.47
N VAL A 95 9.30 -11.20 -0.64
CA VAL A 95 8.78 -10.21 -1.57
C VAL A 95 7.33 -9.95 -1.25
N PHE A 96 7.00 -8.67 -1.11
CA PHE A 96 5.64 -8.19 -0.90
C PHE A 96 5.38 -6.99 -1.81
N TYR A 97 4.13 -6.58 -1.97
CA TYR A 97 3.77 -5.49 -2.86
C TYR A 97 3.38 -4.27 -2.05
N THR A 98 4.10 -3.17 -2.22
CA THR A 98 3.58 -1.86 -1.81
C THR A 98 2.71 -1.31 -2.92
N HIS A 99 1.57 -0.71 -2.56
CA HIS A 99 0.67 -0.11 -3.52
C HIS A 99 0.41 1.35 -3.26
N LEU A 100 0.09 2.05 -4.33
CA LEU A 100 -0.39 3.43 -4.35
C LEU A 100 -1.64 3.46 -5.20
N VAL A 101 -2.69 4.05 -4.67
CA VAL A 101 -3.89 4.38 -5.44
C VAL A 101 -4.11 5.88 -5.42
N LEU A 102 -4.29 6.44 -6.61
CA LEU A 102 -4.54 7.85 -6.82
C LEU A 102 -5.89 8.04 -7.50
N ALA A 103 -6.68 8.95 -6.95
CA ALA A 103 -7.92 9.43 -7.53
C ALA A 103 -7.74 10.88 -7.96
N HIS A 104 -8.41 11.26 -9.05
CA HIS A 104 -8.53 12.66 -9.44
C HIS A 104 -9.99 13.11 -9.30
N PRO A 105 -10.44 13.54 -8.10
CA PRO A 105 -11.84 13.89 -7.87
C PRO A 105 -12.24 15.21 -8.56
N GLY A 106 -11.32 16.16 -8.72
CA GLY A 106 -11.61 17.44 -9.36
C GLY A 106 -11.57 17.40 -10.89
N ASN A 107 -12.12 18.43 -11.54
CA ASN A 107 -12.17 18.59 -13.00
C ASN A 107 -11.23 19.71 -13.49
N PRO A 108 -9.94 19.42 -13.78
CA PRO A 108 -8.96 20.41 -14.21
C PRO A 108 -9.13 20.78 -15.68
N CYS A 109 -8.98 22.06 -16.02
CA CYS A 109 -9.21 22.54 -17.39
C CYS A 109 -8.07 22.29 -18.36
N ALA A 110 -6.88 22.07 -17.84
CA ALA A 110 -5.68 21.80 -18.64
C ALA A 110 -5.31 20.30 -18.66
N GLY A 111 -6.25 19.41 -18.28
CA GLY A 111 -5.91 18.02 -17.95
C GLY A 111 -5.09 17.94 -16.66
N SER A 112 -4.67 16.73 -16.29
CA SER A 112 -3.82 16.51 -15.12
C SER A 112 -2.83 15.40 -15.37
N ALA A 113 -1.69 15.47 -14.69
CA ALA A 113 -0.69 14.42 -14.70
C ALA A 113 0.03 14.43 -13.35
N VAL A 114 0.55 13.28 -12.96
CA VAL A 114 1.31 13.12 -11.72
C VAL A 114 2.69 12.55 -11.99
N ALA A 115 3.70 13.18 -11.41
CA ALA A 115 5.00 12.54 -11.21
C ALA A 115 4.98 11.80 -9.87
N ILE A 116 5.48 10.57 -9.87
CA ILE A 116 5.44 9.67 -8.73
C ILE A 116 6.85 9.19 -8.41
N GLU A 117 7.22 9.21 -7.12
CA GLU A 117 8.43 8.58 -6.63
C GLU A 117 8.13 7.70 -5.41
N LEU A 118 8.75 6.54 -5.33
CA LEU A 118 8.66 5.60 -4.21
C LEU A 118 9.85 5.84 -3.28
N ILE A 119 9.57 6.22 -2.04
CA ILE A 119 10.56 6.42 -0.99
C ILE A 119 10.51 5.20 -0.07
N LEU A 120 11.57 4.41 -0.12
CA LEU A 120 11.71 3.22 0.71
C LEU A 120 12.52 3.54 1.97
N PRO A 121 12.13 2.99 3.14
CA PRO A 121 12.93 3.12 4.35
C PRO A 121 14.26 2.35 4.20
N ALA A 122 15.23 2.67 5.05
CA ALA A 122 16.52 2.01 5.05
C ALA A 122 16.37 0.49 5.25
N GLY A 123 17.06 -0.29 4.42
CA GLY A 123 16.96 -1.75 4.42
C GLY A 123 15.70 -2.29 3.75
N MET A 124 15.11 -1.51 2.84
CA MET A 124 14.16 -1.98 1.84
C MET A 124 14.65 -1.65 0.43
N GLN A 125 14.25 -2.46 -0.53
CA GLN A 125 14.58 -2.27 -1.94
C GLN A 125 13.50 -2.88 -2.84
N THR A 126 13.43 -2.42 -4.09
CA THR A 126 12.59 -3.06 -5.11
C THR A 126 13.07 -4.50 -5.40
N ALA A 127 12.12 -5.39 -5.63
CA ALA A 127 12.33 -6.80 -5.95
C ALA A 127 11.81 -7.18 -7.35
N VAL A 128 11.68 -6.18 -8.23
CA VAL A 128 11.11 -6.31 -9.57
C VAL A 128 11.89 -7.31 -10.41
N SER A 129 11.18 -8.27 -10.98
CA SER A 129 11.73 -9.32 -11.83
C SER A 129 10.61 -9.95 -12.67
N ALA A 130 10.95 -10.89 -13.56
CA ALA A 130 9.93 -11.65 -14.28
C ALA A 130 9.02 -12.49 -13.35
N ALA A 131 9.54 -12.90 -12.17
CA ALA A 131 8.79 -13.64 -11.16
C ALA A 131 7.94 -12.73 -10.26
N ASN A 132 8.33 -11.46 -10.11
CA ASN A 132 7.63 -10.45 -9.32
C ASN A 132 7.49 -9.18 -10.17
N PRO A 133 6.53 -9.14 -11.11
CA PRO A 133 6.36 -7.99 -11.99
C PRO A 133 5.66 -6.83 -11.27
N THR A 134 5.86 -5.61 -11.75
CA THR A 134 5.06 -4.45 -11.34
C THR A 134 3.67 -4.55 -11.96
N PHE A 135 2.63 -4.19 -11.22
CA PHE A 135 1.28 -4.05 -11.76
C PHE A 135 0.86 -2.58 -11.80
N CYS A 136 0.18 -2.20 -12.87
CA CYS A 136 -0.30 -0.85 -13.07
C CYS A 136 -1.67 -0.89 -13.76
N PHE A 137 -2.66 -0.35 -13.09
CA PHE A 137 -4.05 -0.39 -13.50
C PHE A 137 -4.65 1.01 -13.49
N ALA A 138 -5.68 1.19 -14.29
CA ALA A 138 -6.51 2.37 -14.22
C ALA A 138 -8.00 2.04 -14.27
N ILE A 139 -8.83 2.89 -13.65
CA ILE A 139 -10.24 3.03 -14.01
C ILE A 139 -10.41 4.27 -14.83
N LEU A 140 -10.99 4.07 -16.00
CA LEU A 140 -11.47 5.15 -16.84
C LEU A 140 -12.97 5.36 -16.54
N PRO A 141 -13.42 6.61 -16.33
CA PRO A 141 -14.83 6.90 -16.13
C PRO A 141 -15.62 6.73 -17.44
N ASN A 142 -16.89 6.35 -17.32
CA ASN A 142 -17.90 6.34 -18.41
C ASN A 142 -17.59 5.44 -19.63
N PRO A 143 -17.79 4.11 -19.55
CA PRO A 143 -18.15 3.33 -18.37
C PRO A 143 -16.91 2.99 -17.53
N ASP A 144 -17.12 2.79 -16.23
CA ASP A 144 -16.07 2.32 -15.32
C ASP A 144 -15.55 0.97 -15.81
N ARG A 145 -14.30 0.97 -16.26
CA ARG A 145 -13.62 -0.23 -16.77
C ARG A 145 -12.22 -0.31 -16.21
N LEU A 146 -11.85 -1.51 -15.78
CA LEU A 146 -10.49 -1.80 -15.39
C LEU A 146 -9.62 -1.85 -16.65
N TYR A 147 -8.57 -1.07 -16.66
CA TYR A 147 -7.65 -0.97 -17.77
C TYR A 147 -6.25 -1.35 -17.31
N ASN A 148 -5.69 -2.39 -17.92
CA ASN A 148 -4.32 -2.80 -17.67
C ASN A 148 -3.36 -1.87 -18.43
N LEU A 149 -2.70 -0.97 -17.69
CA LEU A 149 -1.77 0.00 -18.27
C LEU A 149 -0.49 -0.65 -18.78
N ASP A 150 -0.18 -1.89 -18.40
CA ASP A 150 0.99 -2.60 -18.93
C ASP A 150 0.88 -2.88 -20.44
N ALA A 151 -0.35 -3.12 -20.90
CA ALA A 151 -0.66 -3.41 -22.29
C ALA A 151 -0.83 -2.15 -23.16
N ASP A 152 -0.82 -0.96 -22.56
CA ASP A 152 -1.10 0.30 -23.24
C ASP A 152 0.10 0.86 -24.02
N VAL A 153 -0.11 1.28 -25.27
CA VAL A 153 0.96 1.73 -26.18
C VAL A 153 1.79 2.91 -25.64
N ASP A 154 1.19 3.81 -24.87
CA ASP A 154 1.82 5.02 -24.34
C ASP A 154 2.33 4.81 -22.91
N TYR A 155 1.80 3.82 -22.18
CA TYR A 155 2.18 3.53 -20.79
C TYR A 155 3.11 2.32 -20.63
N GLY A 156 2.70 1.23 -19.99
CA GLY A 156 3.59 0.14 -19.57
C GLY A 156 4.06 0.27 -18.11
N CYS A 157 4.05 -0.83 -17.36
CA CYS A 157 4.45 -0.80 -15.96
C CYS A 157 5.99 -0.66 -15.83
N PRO A 158 6.49 0.11 -14.84
CA PRO A 158 7.93 0.27 -14.66
C PRO A 158 8.60 -1.04 -14.29
N THR A 159 9.70 -1.34 -14.99
CA THR A 159 10.61 -2.46 -14.69
C THR A 159 11.93 -2.01 -14.06
N THR A 160 12.21 -0.71 -14.12
CA THR A 160 13.38 -0.08 -13.51
C THR A 160 12.98 1.19 -12.80
N PHE A 161 13.71 1.53 -11.74
CA PHE A 161 13.36 2.63 -10.84
C PHE A 161 14.61 3.49 -10.60
N PRO A 162 14.96 4.39 -11.54
CA PRO A 162 16.10 5.29 -11.35
C PRO A 162 15.83 6.25 -10.19
N MET A 163 16.90 6.80 -9.59
CA MET A 163 16.74 7.85 -8.58
C MET A 163 16.07 9.09 -9.20
N GLY A 164 15.00 9.54 -8.56
CA GLY A 164 14.29 10.79 -8.80
C GLY A 164 14.83 11.92 -7.92
N LEU A 165 13.95 12.86 -7.57
CA LEU A 165 14.29 14.02 -6.75
C LEU A 165 14.49 13.63 -5.28
N GLU A 166 13.64 12.75 -4.75
CA GLU A 166 13.62 12.36 -3.33
C GLU A 166 13.56 10.84 -3.14
N GLY A 167 13.06 10.09 -4.13
CA GLY A 167 12.93 8.65 -4.07
C GLY A 167 13.22 7.97 -5.41
N LEU A 168 12.73 6.75 -5.55
CA LEU A 168 12.81 5.94 -6.76
C LEU A 168 11.72 6.39 -7.74
N ALA A 169 12.09 6.92 -8.91
CA ALA A 169 11.12 7.42 -9.87
C ALA A 169 10.25 6.30 -10.44
N VAL A 170 8.93 6.44 -10.33
CA VAL A 170 7.94 5.47 -10.81
C VAL A 170 7.34 6.02 -12.11
N ARG A 171 8.00 5.72 -13.23
CA ARG A 171 7.65 6.25 -14.55
C ARG A 171 7.05 5.17 -15.45
N PRO A 172 6.08 5.48 -16.32
CA PRO A 172 5.61 4.54 -17.33
C PRO A 172 6.76 4.12 -18.25
N LEU A 173 6.82 2.85 -18.61
CA LEU A 173 7.91 2.28 -19.41
C LEU A 173 8.01 2.91 -20.81
N ARG A 174 6.87 3.25 -21.43
CA ARG A 174 6.77 3.78 -22.81
C ARG A 174 6.58 5.30 -22.85
N GLY A 175 6.89 5.99 -21.75
CA GLY A 175 7.01 7.46 -21.71
C GLY A 175 5.79 8.20 -21.15
N GLY A 176 4.63 7.56 -21.04
CA GLY A 176 3.45 8.15 -20.41
C GLY A 176 2.87 9.33 -21.19
N LEU A 177 2.16 10.22 -20.50
CA LEU A 177 1.44 11.33 -21.14
C LEU A 177 2.39 12.23 -21.93
N GLY A 178 2.27 12.23 -23.26
CA GLY A 178 3.09 13.07 -24.14
C GLY A 178 4.60 12.80 -24.03
N ASN A 179 5.00 11.57 -23.66
CA ASN A 179 6.40 11.18 -23.41
C ASN A 179 7.08 11.99 -22.28
N SER A 180 6.30 12.52 -21.33
CA SER A 180 6.80 13.32 -20.19
C SER A 180 7.36 12.47 -19.03
N GLY A 181 7.10 11.17 -19.02
CA GLY A 181 7.35 10.28 -17.89
C GLY A 181 6.32 10.42 -16.75
N ALA A 182 5.27 11.22 -16.94
CA ALA A 182 4.19 11.39 -15.97
C ALA A 182 2.99 10.48 -16.28
N TRP A 183 2.24 10.14 -15.24
CA TRP A 183 0.97 9.41 -15.36
C TRP A 183 -0.15 10.39 -15.61
N GLY A 184 -0.82 10.29 -16.77
CA GLY A 184 -1.97 11.13 -17.08
C GLY A 184 -3.13 10.83 -16.13
N MET A 185 -3.80 11.88 -15.66
CA MET A 185 -4.94 11.83 -14.77
C MET A 185 -6.08 12.70 -15.33
N HIS A 186 -7.32 12.32 -15.06
CA HIS A 186 -8.51 13.08 -15.42
C HIS A 186 -9.62 12.87 -14.39
N MET A 187 -10.64 13.72 -14.37
CA MET A 187 -11.74 13.59 -13.41
C MET A 187 -12.34 12.18 -13.46
N GLY A 188 -12.45 11.52 -12.30
CA GLY A 188 -12.99 10.15 -12.20
C GLY A 188 -11.99 9.05 -12.57
N PHE A 189 -10.76 9.40 -12.93
CA PHE A 189 -9.68 8.46 -13.14
C PHE A 189 -9.11 7.98 -11.81
N TRP A 190 -8.89 6.67 -11.74
CA TRP A 190 -8.19 6.02 -10.64
C TRP A 190 -6.96 5.35 -11.21
N LEU A 191 -5.79 5.58 -10.62
CA LEU A 191 -4.54 4.92 -10.96
C LEU A 191 -4.15 4.04 -9.78
N GLU A 192 -3.87 2.77 -10.02
CA GLU A 192 -3.36 1.84 -9.02
C GLU A 192 -2.02 1.26 -9.49
N LEU A 193 -1.01 1.34 -8.62
CA LEU A 193 0.33 0.84 -8.87
C LEU A 193 0.70 -0.13 -7.74
N LEU A 194 1.18 -1.32 -8.09
CA LEU A 194 1.72 -2.29 -7.14
C LEU A 194 3.17 -2.59 -7.51
N ILE A 195 4.10 -2.23 -6.64
CA ILE A 195 5.53 -2.44 -6.85
C ILE A 195 6.04 -3.52 -5.88
N PRO A 196 6.69 -4.58 -6.38
CA PRO A 196 7.27 -5.58 -5.51
C PRO A 196 8.52 -5.03 -4.83
N VAL A 197 8.56 -5.18 -3.52
CA VAL A 197 9.64 -4.76 -2.64
C VAL A 197 10.05 -5.92 -1.75
N ARG A 198 11.25 -5.82 -1.18
CA ARG A 198 11.74 -6.73 -0.16
C ARG A 198 12.49 -5.95 0.90
N ALA A 199 12.41 -6.42 2.14
CA ALA A 199 13.24 -5.91 3.21
C ALA A 199 14.50 -6.75 3.36
N THR A 200 15.64 -6.10 3.56
CA THR A 200 16.95 -6.73 3.83
C THR A 200 17.26 -6.80 5.33
N GLN A 201 16.42 -6.18 6.17
CA GLN A 201 16.50 -6.20 7.62
C GLN A 201 15.10 -6.02 8.22
N PRO A 202 14.89 -6.36 9.52
CA PRO A 202 13.61 -6.13 10.18
C PRO A 202 13.19 -4.66 10.16
N GLN A 203 11.89 -4.41 9.97
CA GLN A 203 11.27 -3.08 9.97
C GLN A 203 10.28 -3.01 11.13
N ASN A 204 10.45 -2.01 11.99
CA ASN A 204 9.66 -1.84 13.21
C ASN A 204 8.53 -0.79 13.06
N GLY A 205 8.24 -0.35 11.83
CA GLY A 205 7.25 0.70 11.55
C GLY A 205 7.71 2.14 11.80
N SER A 206 8.93 2.37 12.28
CA SER A 206 9.41 3.73 12.59
C SER A 206 9.71 4.58 11.35
N ASN A 207 10.01 3.93 10.23
CA ASN A 207 10.22 4.59 8.94
C ASN A 207 9.19 4.06 7.94
N PRO A 208 8.29 4.90 7.42
CA PRO A 208 7.25 4.44 6.52
C PRO A 208 7.78 4.20 5.10
N ILE A 209 7.05 3.38 4.34
CA ILE A 209 7.07 3.46 2.88
C ILE A 209 6.23 4.69 2.52
N ALA A 210 6.82 5.61 1.77
CA ALA A 210 6.16 6.84 1.37
C ALA A 210 6.17 6.97 -0.15
N TRP A 211 5.15 7.63 -0.68
CA TRP A 211 5.03 7.93 -2.09
C TRP A 211 5.01 9.43 -2.29
N ARG A 212 6.02 9.98 -2.96
CA ARG A 212 5.99 11.37 -3.37
C ARG A 212 5.10 11.50 -4.59
N VAL A 213 4.01 12.24 -4.46
CA VAL A 213 3.05 12.49 -5.55
C VAL A 213 3.04 13.98 -5.86
N ASN A 214 3.38 14.32 -7.10
CA ASN A 214 3.53 15.69 -7.56
C ASN A 214 2.57 15.97 -8.73
N PRO A 215 1.36 16.52 -8.46
CA PRO A 215 0.35 16.81 -9.48
C PRO A 215 0.46 18.22 -10.11
N ASP A 216 1.37 19.07 -9.62
CA ASP A 216 1.59 20.43 -10.14
C ASP A 216 2.95 21.00 -9.71
N ILE A 217 3.36 22.11 -10.32
CA ILE A 217 4.57 22.84 -9.90
C ILE A 217 4.42 23.27 -8.44
N ALA A 218 5.43 22.93 -7.62
CA ALA A 218 5.48 23.24 -6.19
C ALA A 218 4.35 22.65 -5.32
N VAL A 219 3.57 21.69 -5.84
CA VAL A 219 2.53 20.98 -5.09
C VAL A 219 2.94 19.52 -4.93
N VAL A 220 3.14 19.06 -3.71
CA VAL A 220 3.55 17.68 -3.42
C VAL A 220 2.80 17.13 -2.22
N GLY A 221 2.53 15.83 -2.22
CA GLY A 221 1.97 15.11 -1.09
C GLY A 221 2.65 13.76 -0.90
N TYR A 222 2.55 13.23 0.31
CA TYR A 222 3.25 12.02 0.74
C TYR A 222 2.29 11.02 1.40
N PRO A 223 1.42 10.32 0.62
CA PRO A 223 0.78 9.11 1.13
C PRO A 223 1.83 8.16 1.70
N GLN A 224 1.62 7.68 2.93
CA GLN A 224 2.59 6.84 3.62
C GLN A 224 1.93 5.76 4.47
N VAL A 225 2.62 4.62 4.59
CA VAL A 225 2.24 3.48 5.43
C VAL A 225 3.45 3.01 6.22
N ALA A 226 3.27 2.73 7.51
CA ALA A 226 4.34 2.19 8.33
C ALA A 226 4.69 0.77 7.86
N ALA A 227 5.98 0.51 7.60
CA ALA A 227 6.45 -0.80 7.15
C ALA A 227 6.77 -1.69 8.36
N PHE A 228 6.08 -2.82 8.47
CA PHE A 228 6.33 -3.82 9.50
C PHE A 228 6.82 -5.10 8.84
N VAL A 229 8.05 -5.48 9.15
CA VAL A 229 8.71 -6.68 8.64
C VAL A 229 9.37 -7.35 9.84
N ASN A 230 8.83 -8.48 10.27
CA ASN A 230 9.33 -9.21 11.41
C ASN A 230 9.81 -10.59 10.98
N GLY A 231 10.98 -11.02 11.45
CA GLY A 231 11.45 -12.40 11.27
C GLY A 231 10.65 -13.43 12.08
N ASP A 232 9.76 -12.97 12.95
CA ASP A 232 8.74 -13.74 13.67
C ASP A 232 7.55 -12.80 13.96
N VAL A 233 6.35 -13.19 13.54
CA VAL A 233 5.11 -12.39 13.55
C VAL A 233 4.82 -11.80 14.94
N ILE A 234 4.95 -10.48 15.10
CA ILE A 234 4.45 -9.75 16.26
C ILE A 234 3.80 -8.44 15.80
N PHE A 235 2.58 -8.23 16.31
CA PHE A 235 1.63 -7.12 16.13
C PHE A 235 0.59 -7.29 15.03
N ARG A 236 -0.66 -7.34 15.53
CA ARG A 236 -1.91 -7.54 14.81
C ARG A 236 -2.76 -6.28 14.96
N ASP A 237 -3.26 -5.73 13.86
CA ASP A 237 -4.26 -4.66 13.84
C ASP A 237 -5.68 -5.26 13.76
N SER A 238 -6.63 -4.67 14.49
CA SER A 238 -8.07 -4.93 14.40
C SER A 238 -8.71 -4.83 13.00
N MET A 239 -8.01 -4.29 11.99
CA MET A 239 -8.49 -4.15 10.60
C MET A 239 -8.04 -5.29 9.65
N GLU A 240 -7.37 -6.32 10.18
CA GLU A 240 -6.70 -7.42 9.43
C GLU A 240 -7.59 -8.40 8.65
N ASN A 241 -8.92 -8.22 8.63
CA ASN A 241 -9.86 -9.10 7.92
C ASN A 241 -10.56 -8.43 6.72
N THR A 242 -9.97 -7.37 6.16
CA THR A 242 -10.55 -6.70 5.00
C THR A 242 -10.09 -7.41 3.73
N MET A 243 -11.06 -8.01 3.02
CA MET A 243 -10.87 -8.73 1.76
C MET A 243 -10.30 -7.80 0.68
N LEU A 244 -9.21 -8.20 0.04
CA LEU A 244 -8.83 -7.67 -1.27
C LEU A 244 -9.49 -8.55 -2.34
N PHE A 245 -10.64 -8.10 -2.86
CA PHE A 245 -10.76 -8.08 -4.31
C PHE A 245 -9.80 -6.98 -4.81
N LEU A 246 -9.36 -6.92 -6.08
CA LEU A 246 -8.81 -5.65 -6.58
C LEU A 246 -9.79 -4.55 -6.09
N ASP A 247 -9.31 -3.52 -5.38
CA ASP A 247 -10.21 -2.57 -4.68
C ASP A 247 -11.25 -1.99 -5.65
N LEU A 248 -10.83 -1.92 -6.91
CA LEU A 248 -11.55 -1.61 -8.13
C LEU A 248 -12.79 -2.51 -8.39
N CYS A 249 -12.73 -3.82 -8.12
CA CYS A 249 -13.84 -4.78 -8.26
C CYS A 249 -14.87 -4.70 -7.13
N THR A 250 -14.56 -4.00 -6.04
CA THR A 250 -15.53 -3.74 -4.95
C THR A 250 -16.33 -2.45 -5.16
N LEU A 251 -15.94 -1.64 -6.15
CA LEU A 251 -16.70 -0.47 -6.56
C LEU A 251 -18.07 -0.90 -7.10
N ASN A 252 -19.08 -0.06 -6.88
CA ASN A 252 -20.42 -0.28 -7.42
C ASN A 252 -20.77 0.85 -8.39
N PRO A 253 -20.95 0.56 -9.70
CA PRO A 253 -20.89 -0.77 -10.31
C PRO A 253 -19.47 -1.34 -10.41
N ALA A 254 -19.35 -2.66 -10.34
CA ALA A 254 -18.07 -3.34 -10.55
C ALA A 254 -17.60 -3.11 -12.00
N PRO A 255 -16.33 -2.73 -12.23
CA PRO A 255 -15.78 -2.57 -13.56
C PRO A 255 -15.75 -3.90 -14.33
N GLN A 256 -15.98 -3.86 -15.65
CA GLN A 256 -15.85 -5.08 -16.49
C GLN A 256 -14.42 -5.60 -16.48
N GLY A 257 -14.25 -6.92 -16.25
CA GLY A 257 -12.94 -7.58 -16.13
C GLY A 257 -12.58 -7.96 -14.70
N CYS A 258 -13.38 -7.45 -13.76
CA CYS A 258 -13.90 -8.20 -12.63
C CYS A 258 -15.11 -9.04 -13.12
#